data_AF-A0A2V6CX90-F1
#
_entry.id   AF-A0A2V6CX90-F1
#
_cell.length_a   1.000
_cell.length_b   1.000
_cell.length_c   1.000
_cell.angle_alpha   90.00
_cell.angle_beta   90.00
_cell.angle_gamma   90.00
#
_symmetry.space_group_name_H-M   'P 1'
#
loop_
_entity.id
_entity.type
_entity.pdbx_description
1 polymer ?
#
loop_
_entity_poly.entity_id
_entity_poly.type
_entity_poly.pdbx_seq_one_letter_code
_entity_poly.pdbx_strand_id
1 'polypeptide(L)'
;MAQFCAERSLFGQSTTYVMTELSAEDPTQIPSKLNNLGDIVGRKADSGGATGATLWSHSHKAKHLGVLPNGDYSSATSINDAGEITGASNTGSAIVPFVWSDKNGLQRLPLFGGDNCGQAVAINKHGDVAGYSSGLNGSRAYLWSRKTGFRILNVLPSGTYSRAHDINDSDW
;
A
#
# COMPACT_ATOMS: atom_id res chain seq x y z
N MET A 1 14.59 -64.98 -0.16
CA MET A 1 15.53 -63.87 -0.46
C MET A 1 15.13 -63.31 -1.81
N ALA A 2 14.95 -62.02 -2.07
CA ALA A 2 14.95 -60.81 -1.28
C ALA A 2 13.96 -59.85 -1.95
N GLN A 3 13.40 -58.96 -1.14
CA GLN A 3 12.41 -57.97 -1.45
C GLN A 3 13.04 -56.75 -2.12
N PHE A 4 12.38 -56.19 -3.15
CA PHE A 4 12.56 -54.80 -3.56
C PHE A 4 11.21 -54.23 -3.98
N CYS A 5 10.49 -53.65 -3.02
CA CYS A 5 9.52 -52.60 -3.32
C CYS A 5 10.24 -51.27 -3.09
N ALA A 6 10.40 -50.48 -4.15
CA ALA A 6 10.90 -49.12 -4.04
C ALA A 6 9.90 -48.27 -3.25
N GLU A 7 10.34 -47.64 -2.17
CA GLU A 7 9.58 -46.60 -1.50
C GLU A 7 9.50 -45.38 -2.43
N ARG A 8 8.30 -45.05 -2.91
CA ARG A 8 8.02 -43.74 -3.47
C ARG A 8 7.90 -42.75 -2.32
N SER A 9 8.92 -41.94 -2.11
CA SER A 9 8.82 -40.77 -1.24
C SER A 9 7.89 -39.75 -1.90
N LEU A 10 6.65 -39.67 -1.41
CA LEU A 10 5.71 -38.61 -1.76
C LEU A 10 6.12 -37.34 -1.00
N PHE A 11 6.67 -36.35 -1.71
CA PHE A 11 6.78 -34.98 -1.20
C PHE A 11 5.40 -34.32 -1.20
N GLY A 12 4.58 -34.63 -0.21
CA GLY A 12 3.38 -33.84 0.07
C GLY A 12 3.81 -32.56 0.78
N GLN A 13 3.84 -31.43 0.09
CA GLN A 13 3.74 -30.15 0.79
C GLN A 13 2.35 -30.12 1.44
N SER A 14 2.30 -30.33 2.76
CA SER A 14 1.11 -30.00 3.52
C SER A 14 1.05 -28.47 3.58
N THR A 15 0.24 -27.87 2.71
CA THR A 15 0.01 -26.44 2.78
C THR A 15 -0.99 -26.17 3.90
N THR A 16 -0.46 -26.16 5.11
CA THR A 16 -1.20 -25.70 6.28
C THR A 16 -1.16 -24.17 6.24
N TYR A 17 -2.33 -23.53 6.20
CA TYR A 17 -2.45 -22.07 6.29
C TYR A 17 -3.12 -21.72 7.60
N VAL A 18 -2.67 -20.64 8.23
CA VAL A 18 -3.33 -20.04 9.39
C VAL A 18 -4.27 -18.96 8.87
N MET A 19 -5.58 -19.12 9.10
CA MET A 19 -6.57 -18.08 8.84
C MET A 19 -6.71 -17.23 10.11
N THR A 20 -6.28 -15.96 10.02
CA THR A 20 -6.50 -15.01 11.11
C THR A 20 -7.63 -14.06 10.74
N GLU A 21 -8.72 -14.12 11.50
CA GLU A 21 -9.81 -13.16 11.40
C GLU A 21 -9.42 -11.86 12.09
N LEU A 22 -9.48 -10.73 11.36
CA LEU A 22 -9.17 -9.39 11.87
C LEU A 22 -10.32 -8.80 12.72
N SER A 23 -11.04 -9.65 13.46
CA SER A 23 -12.34 -9.41 14.14
C SER A 23 -13.54 -9.48 13.18
N ALA A 24 -14.29 -10.58 13.26
CA ALA A 24 -15.44 -10.89 12.40
C ALA A 24 -16.66 -9.96 12.59
N GLU A 25 -16.64 -9.10 13.60
CA GLU A 25 -17.81 -8.33 14.05
C GLU A 25 -17.82 -6.86 13.59
N ASP A 26 -16.76 -6.39 12.93
CA ASP A 26 -16.65 -5.01 12.48
C ASP A 26 -16.53 -4.94 10.94
N PRO A 27 -17.66 -4.79 10.23
CA PRO A 27 -17.69 -4.81 8.77
C PRO A 27 -17.02 -3.59 8.12
N THR A 28 -16.59 -2.61 8.92
CA THR A 28 -15.93 -1.41 8.41
C THR A 28 -14.44 -1.63 8.13
N GLN A 29 -13.89 -2.76 8.60
CA GLN A 29 -12.49 -3.12 8.41
C GLN A 29 -12.28 -3.71 7.02
N ILE A 30 -11.55 -2.98 6.18
CA ILE A 30 -11.25 -3.37 4.80
C ILE A 30 -9.73 -3.48 4.67
N PRO A 31 -9.14 -4.68 4.86
CA PRO A 31 -7.73 -4.90 4.63
C PRO A 31 -7.41 -4.86 3.11
N SER A 32 -6.20 -4.41 2.76
CA SER A 32 -5.76 -4.24 1.36
C SER A 32 -4.42 -4.93 1.06
N LYS A 33 -3.49 -4.98 2.02
CA LYS A 33 -2.15 -5.55 1.83
C LYS A 33 -1.60 -6.11 3.14
N LEU A 34 -0.76 -7.15 3.05
CA LEU A 34 0.02 -7.70 4.15
C LEU A 34 1.52 -7.75 3.81
N ASN A 35 2.38 -7.56 4.81
CA ASN A 35 3.84 -7.72 4.67
C ASN A 35 4.32 -9.10 5.15
N ASN A 36 5.61 -9.42 5.00
CA ASN A 36 6.15 -10.72 5.40
C ASN A 36 6.20 -10.95 6.92
N LEU A 37 6.00 -9.88 7.70
CA LEU A 37 5.92 -9.92 9.15
C LEU A 37 4.49 -10.16 9.64
N GLY A 38 3.50 -10.26 8.75
CA GLY A 38 2.09 -10.44 9.11
C GLY A 38 1.38 -9.16 9.57
N ASP A 39 2.00 -8.00 9.36
CA ASP A 39 1.30 -6.73 9.49
C ASP A 39 0.38 -6.51 8.28
N ILE A 40 -0.81 -6.00 8.54
CA ILE A 40 -1.84 -5.78 7.52
C ILE A 40 -2.18 -4.30 7.50
N VAL A 41 -2.39 -3.74 6.31
CA VAL A 41 -2.86 -2.36 6.14
C VAL A 41 -4.15 -2.34 5.35
N GLY A 42 -4.85 -1.21 5.43
CA GLY A 42 -6.10 -0.98 4.72
C GLY A 42 -6.80 0.25 5.26
N ARG A 43 -8.11 0.14 5.47
CA ARG A 43 -8.91 1.21 6.06
C ARG A 43 -9.96 0.68 7.02
N LYS A 44 -10.35 1.52 7.97
CA LYS A 44 -11.41 1.24 8.94
C LYS A 44 -12.21 2.52 9.21
N ALA A 45 -13.53 2.41 9.36
CA ALA A 45 -14.34 3.53 9.84
C ALA A 45 -14.25 3.64 11.36
N ASP A 46 -14.15 4.86 11.88
CA ASP A 46 -14.29 5.12 13.31
C ASP A 46 -15.77 5.22 13.73
N SER A 47 -16.02 5.40 15.03
CA SER A 47 -17.38 5.54 15.57
C SER A 47 -18.14 6.76 15.06
N GLY A 48 -17.44 7.74 14.47
CA GLY A 48 -18.02 8.93 13.84
C GLY A 48 -18.28 8.76 12.34
N GLY A 49 -17.94 7.61 11.75
CA GLY A 49 -18.08 7.31 10.33
C GLY A 49 -16.93 7.80 9.46
N ALA A 50 -15.93 8.48 10.02
CA ALA A 50 -14.73 8.86 9.28
C ALA A 50 -13.89 7.62 8.99
N THR A 51 -13.44 7.47 7.75
CA THR A 51 -12.66 6.29 7.33
C THR A 51 -11.18 6.62 7.30
N GLY A 52 -10.41 5.98 8.17
CA GLY A 52 -8.96 6.19 8.26
C GLY A 52 -8.17 5.02 7.73
N ALA A 53 -7.00 5.32 7.17
CA ALA A 53 -5.96 4.36 6.91
C ALA A 53 -5.57 3.68 8.23
N THR A 54 -5.48 2.36 8.21
CA THR A 54 -5.33 1.55 9.41
C THR A 54 -4.23 0.52 9.21
N LEU A 55 -3.40 0.36 10.25
CA LEU A 55 -2.44 -0.72 10.41
C LEU A 55 -2.99 -1.69 11.45
N TRP A 56 -3.15 -2.95 11.08
CA TRP A 56 -3.29 -4.06 12.00
C TRP A 56 -1.91 -4.70 12.14
N SER A 57 -1.23 -4.42 13.24
CA SER A 57 0.08 -5.04 13.53
C SER A 57 -0.03 -6.57 13.58
N HIS A 58 1.09 -7.29 13.61
CA HIS A 58 1.13 -8.74 13.84
C HIS A 58 0.36 -9.20 15.11
N SER A 59 0.08 -8.30 16.07
CA SER A 59 -0.81 -8.57 17.21
C SER A 59 -2.31 -8.40 16.91
N HIS A 60 -2.66 -8.13 15.66
CA HIS A 60 -3.98 -7.82 15.11
C HIS A 60 -4.69 -6.60 15.72
N LYS A 61 -3.96 -5.77 16.47
CA LYS A 61 -4.46 -4.51 17.01
C LYS A 61 -4.51 -3.44 15.92
N ALA A 62 -5.69 -2.87 15.72
CA ALA A 62 -5.91 -1.75 14.80
C ALA A 62 -5.29 -0.46 15.35
N LYS A 63 -4.50 0.22 14.51
CA LYS A 63 -3.95 1.56 14.73
C LYS A 63 -4.35 2.44 13.56
N HIS A 64 -5.14 3.48 13.82
CA HIS A 64 -5.41 4.50 12.83
C HIS A 64 -4.14 5.33 12.58
N LEU A 65 -3.83 5.54 11.30
CA LEU A 65 -2.65 6.28 10.86
C LEU A 65 -2.91 7.80 10.75
N GLY A 66 -4.18 8.19 10.88
CA GLY A 66 -4.66 9.56 10.76
C GLY A 66 -5.02 9.94 9.33
N VAL A 67 -5.33 11.22 9.16
CA VAL A 67 -5.68 11.87 7.89
C VAL A 67 -4.81 13.12 7.72
N LEU A 68 -4.64 13.57 6.47
CA LEU A 68 -3.93 14.81 6.21
C LEU A 68 -4.75 16.01 6.71
N PRO A 69 -4.11 17.18 6.96
CA PRO A 69 -4.79 18.37 7.43
C PRO A 69 -6.02 18.73 6.57
N ASN A 70 -7.12 19.06 7.24
CA ASN A 70 -8.44 19.34 6.64
C ASN A 70 -9.07 18.15 5.89
N GLY A 71 -8.56 16.93 6.06
CA GLY A 71 -9.17 15.70 5.57
C GLY A 71 -9.96 14.98 6.67
N ASP A 72 -10.79 14.04 6.23
CA ASP A 72 -11.61 13.12 7.05
C ASP A 72 -11.59 11.68 6.49
N TYR A 73 -10.81 11.45 5.42
CA TYR A 73 -10.68 10.18 4.74
C TYR A 73 -9.22 9.85 4.44
N SER A 74 -8.79 8.64 4.77
CA SER A 74 -7.56 8.05 4.26
C SER A 74 -7.68 6.54 4.07
N SER A 75 -6.87 5.98 3.17
CA SER A 75 -6.82 4.55 2.91
C SER A 75 -5.38 4.14 2.58
N ALA A 76 -4.88 3.12 3.28
CA ALA A 76 -3.60 2.51 2.96
C ALA A 76 -3.75 1.49 1.82
N THR A 77 -2.75 1.46 0.94
CA THR A 77 -2.71 0.64 -0.28
C THR A 77 -1.60 -0.40 -0.24
N SER A 78 -0.46 -0.08 0.38
CA SER A 78 0.70 -0.95 0.44
C SER A 78 1.51 -0.72 1.70
N ILE A 79 2.27 -1.74 2.10
CA ILE A 79 3.18 -1.75 3.24
C ILE A 79 4.43 -2.54 2.84
N ASN A 80 5.62 -2.10 3.27
CA ASN A 80 6.85 -2.87 3.17
C ASN A 80 7.24 -3.50 4.52
N ASP A 81 8.25 -4.37 4.52
CA ASP A 81 8.72 -5.07 5.73
C ASP A 81 9.39 -4.13 6.77
N ALA A 82 9.71 -2.90 6.39
CA ALA A 82 10.18 -1.86 7.32
C ALA A 82 9.03 -1.12 8.02
N GLY A 83 7.77 -1.48 7.73
CA GLY A 83 6.58 -0.86 8.30
C GLY A 83 6.24 0.50 7.69
N GLU A 84 6.78 0.82 6.52
CA GLU A 84 6.42 2.02 5.77
C GLU A 84 5.17 1.74 4.94
N ILE A 85 4.22 2.67 5.00
CA ILE A 85 2.87 2.48 4.46
C ILE A 85 2.58 3.57 3.45
N THR A 86 2.06 3.20 2.29
CA THR A 86 1.58 4.17 1.29
C THR A 86 0.08 4.15 1.18
N GLY A 87 -0.47 5.23 0.62
CA GLY A 87 -1.89 5.31 0.33
C GLY A 87 -2.30 6.64 -0.26
N ALA A 88 -3.58 6.95 -0.06
CA ALA A 88 -4.13 8.26 -0.35
C ALA A 88 -4.96 8.78 0.83
N SER A 89 -4.91 10.09 1.02
CA SER A 89 -5.73 10.81 1.99
C SER A 89 -6.41 11.96 1.27
N ASN A 90 -7.65 12.24 1.60
CA ASN A 90 -8.22 13.52 1.21
C ASN A 90 -7.62 14.66 2.05
N THR A 91 -7.84 15.84 1.54
CA THR A 91 -7.66 17.15 2.16
C THR A 91 -8.95 17.92 1.89
N GLY A 92 -9.03 19.18 2.33
CA GLY A 92 -10.20 20.02 2.05
C GLY A 92 -10.50 20.27 0.56
N SER A 93 -9.63 19.87 -0.38
CA SER A 93 -9.82 20.13 -1.82
C SER A 93 -9.42 19.00 -2.76
N ALA A 94 -8.72 17.97 -2.30
CA ALA A 94 -8.15 16.94 -3.17
C ALA A 94 -7.82 15.64 -2.44
N ILE A 95 -7.71 14.55 -3.19
CA ILE A 95 -7.15 13.27 -2.74
C ILE A 95 -5.69 13.21 -3.16
N VAL A 96 -4.77 13.08 -2.21
CA VAL A 96 -3.33 13.18 -2.44
C VAL A 96 -2.59 11.97 -1.88
N PRO A 97 -1.46 11.58 -2.50
CA PRO A 97 -0.66 10.46 -2.03
C PRO A 97 0.00 10.76 -0.68
N PHE A 98 0.16 9.73 0.14
CA PHE A 98 0.95 9.82 1.37
C PHE A 98 1.93 8.66 1.50
N VAL A 99 2.95 8.88 2.33
CA VAL A 99 3.75 7.85 2.99
C VAL A 99 3.61 8.02 4.50
N TRP A 100 3.52 6.92 5.22
CA TRP A 100 3.49 6.88 6.68
C TRP A 100 4.62 6.00 7.20
N SER A 101 5.20 6.40 8.33
CA SER A 101 6.10 5.57 9.11
C SER A 101 5.90 5.90 10.59
N ASP A 102 6.22 4.97 11.48
CA ASP A 102 6.05 5.22 12.92
C ASP A 102 6.89 6.42 13.40
N LYS A 103 8.06 6.62 12.78
CA LYS A 103 8.97 7.72 13.08
C LYS A 103 8.47 9.10 12.61
N ASN A 104 7.88 9.17 11.42
CA ASN A 104 7.57 10.47 10.78
C ASN A 104 6.07 10.79 10.70
N GLY A 105 5.21 9.85 11.12
CA GLY A 105 3.77 9.98 10.97
C GLY A 105 3.33 10.03 9.50
N LEU A 106 2.12 10.54 9.28
CA LEU A 106 1.51 10.67 7.96
C LEU A 106 2.10 11.87 7.20
N GLN A 107 2.76 11.61 6.07
CA GLN A 107 3.41 12.64 5.26
C GLN A 107 2.84 12.63 3.85
N ARG A 108 2.40 13.81 3.37
CA ARG A 108 1.99 13.99 1.98
C ARG A 108 3.18 13.82 1.04
N LEU A 109 3.01 13.05 -0.04
CA LEU A 109 3.96 12.96 -1.13
C LEU A 109 3.72 14.07 -2.18
N PRO A 110 4.77 14.53 -2.89
CA PRO A 110 4.61 15.52 -3.94
C PRO A 110 3.81 14.97 -5.13
N LEU A 111 3.23 15.88 -5.90
CA LEU A 111 2.58 15.62 -7.19
C LEU A 111 3.39 16.28 -8.31
N PHE A 112 3.10 15.90 -9.55
CA PHE A 112 3.68 16.58 -10.71
C PHE A 112 3.19 18.03 -10.80
N GLY A 113 4.01 18.93 -11.36
CA GLY A 113 3.67 20.34 -11.48
C GLY A 113 2.35 20.56 -12.24
N GLY A 114 1.40 21.22 -11.58
CA GLY A 114 0.05 21.50 -12.11
C GLY A 114 -1.00 20.42 -11.79
N ASP A 115 -0.60 19.27 -11.25
CA ASP A 115 -1.52 18.24 -10.77
C ASP A 115 -1.96 18.54 -9.33
N ASN A 116 -3.20 18.15 -8.99
CA ASN A 116 -3.80 18.41 -7.69
C ASN A 116 -4.24 17.13 -6.97
N CYS A 117 -4.35 16.00 -7.67
CA CYS A 117 -4.76 14.72 -7.11
C CYS A 117 -3.76 13.61 -7.40
N GLY A 118 -3.75 12.54 -6.62
CA GLY A 118 -2.95 11.36 -6.92
C GLY A 118 -3.02 10.30 -5.84
N GLN A 119 -2.30 9.21 -6.06
CA GLN A 119 -2.24 8.07 -5.15
C GLN A 119 -0.87 7.43 -5.17
N ALA A 120 -0.40 7.01 -3.99
CA ALA A 120 0.73 6.11 -3.84
C ALA A 120 0.18 4.69 -3.77
N VAL A 121 0.52 3.87 -4.75
CA VAL A 121 -0.14 2.57 -4.95
C VAL A 121 0.72 1.44 -4.38
N ALA A 122 2.03 1.50 -4.60
CA ALA A 122 2.96 0.45 -4.20
C ALA A 122 4.22 1.06 -3.58
N ILE A 123 4.86 0.29 -2.69
CA ILE A 123 6.14 0.63 -2.06
C ILE A 123 7.03 -0.61 -2.03
N ASN A 124 8.31 -0.46 -2.38
CA ASN A 124 9.29 -1.55 -2.34
C ASN A 124 10.04 -1.58 -0.99
N LYS A 125 10.93 -2.56 -0.80
CA LYS A 125 11.75 -2.69 0.43
C LYS A 125 12.73 -1.53 0.67
N HIS A 126 13.01 -0.73 -0.35
CA HIS A 126 13.91 0.43 -0.28
C HIS A 126 13.17 1.72 0.10
N GLY A 127 11.84 1.66 0.20
CA GLY A 127 10.98 2.83 0.45
C GLY A 127 10.71 3.66 -0.79
N ASP A 128 10.97 3.12 -1.99
CA ASP A 128 10.58 3.73 -3.25
C ASP A 128 9.09 3.47 -3.51
N VAL A 129 8.41 4.50 -4.00
CA VAL A 129 6.96 4.52 -4.15
C VAL A 129 6.60 4.66 -5.62
N ALA A 130 5.73 3.77 -6.09
CA ALA A 130 5.11 3.88 -7.40
C ALA A 130 3.62 4.24 -7.25
N GLY A 131 3.13 5.03 -8.20
CA GLY A 131 1.73 5.43 -8.21
C GLY A 131 1.39 6.29 -9.41
N TYR A 132 0.44 7.20 -9.22
CA TYR A 132 0.06 8.17 -10.23
C TYR A 132 -0.26 9.54 -9.65
N SER A 133 0.06 10.56 -10.43
CA SER A 133 -0.32 11.95 -10.25
C SER A 133 -1.37 12.31 -11.29
N SER A 134 -2.29 13.20 -10.97
CA SER A 134 -3.43 13.53 -11.83
C SER A 134 -3.88 14.99 -11.67
N GLY A 135 -4.24 15.58 -12.81
CA GLY A 135 -4.75 16.93 -12.90
C GLY A 135 -5.51 17.13 -14.22
N LEU A 136 -5.54 18.37 -14.71
CA LEU A 136 -6.24 18.74 -15.95
C LEU A 136 -5.75 17.97 -17.19
N ASN A 137 -4.50 17.51 -17.18
CA ASN A 137 -3.86 16.83 -18.31
C ASN A 137 -3.87 15.30 -18.20
N GLY A 138 -4.77 14.72 -17.39
CA GLY A 138 -4.90 13.28 -17.18
C GLY A 138 -4.03 12.72 -16.05
N SER A 139 -4.02 11.39 -15.92
CA SER A 139 -3.19 10.69 -14.93
C SER A 139 -1.85 10.27 -15.53
N ARG A 140 -0.76 10.42 -14.77
CA ARG A 140 0.59 9.99 -15.18
C ARG A 140 1.23 9.18 -14.07
N ALA A 141 1.81 8.05 -14.46
CA ALA A 141 2.58 7.21 -13.57
C ALA A 141 3.81 7.95 -13.06
N TYR A 142 4.14 7.75 -11.79
CA TYR A 142 5.36 8.28 -11.19
C TYR A 142 6.11 7.22 -10.38
N LEU A 143 7.39 7.51 -10.19
CA LEU A 143 8.26 6.91 -9.19
C LEU A 143 8.74 8.01 -8.25
N TRP A 144 8.72 7.75 -6.95
CA TRP A 144 9.24 8.65 -5.93
C TRP A 144 10.19 7.90 -5.02
N SER A 145 11.32 8.51 -4.67
CA SER A 145 12.14 8.05 -3.55
C SER A 145 12.58 9.23 -2.70
N ARG A 146 12.96 8.98 -1.45
CA ARG A 146 13.57 9.99 -0.60
C ARG A 146 14.93 10.48 -1.13
N LYS A 147 15.63 9.64 -1.90
CA LYS A 147 16.98 9.93 -2.42
C LYS A 147 16.95 10.80 -3.67
N THR A 148 16.04 10.50 -4.58
CA THR A 148 16.02 11.06 -5.94
C THR A 148 14.79 11.93 -6.21
N GLY A 149 13.84 11.96 -5.28
CA GLY A 149 12.60 12.71 -5.43
C GLY A 149 11.66 12.10 -6.46
N PHE A 150 10.81 12.96 -7.02
CA PHE A 150 9.69 12.58 -7.88
C PHE A 150 10.09 12.53 -9.35
N ARG A 151 9.73 11.45 -10.05
CA ARG A 151 10.01 11.21 -11.47
C ARG A 151 8.74 10.71 -12.17
N ILE A 152 8.34 11.38 -13.25
CA ILE A 152 7.25 10.91 -14.12
C ILE A 152 7.76 9.80 -15.06
N LEU A 153 6.94 8.76 -15.26
CA LEU A 153 7.24 7.62 -16.14
C LEU A 153 6.64 7.77 -17.56
N ASN A 154 6.09 8.95 -17.86
CA ASN A 154 5.46 9.33 -19.12
C ASN A 154 4.29 8.42 -19.54
N VAL A 155 3.66 8.76 -20.66
CA VAL A 155 2.63 7.97 -21.34
C VAL A 155 3.22 7.41 -22.63
N LEU A 156 2.71 6.27 -23.09
CA LEU A 156 3.08 5.74 -24.41
C LEU A 156 2.65 6.73 -25.52
N PRO A 157 3.29 6.71 -26.71
CA PRO A 157 2.80 7.48 -27.86
C PRO A 157 1.31 7.20 -28.10
N SER A 158 0.53 8.26 -28.36
CA SER A 158 -0.95 8.26 -28.44
C SER A 158 -1.73 7.88 -27.18
N GLY A 159 -1.05 7.53 -26.07
CA GLY A 159 -1.66 7.31 -24.77
C GLY A 159 -2.09 8.63 -24.11
N THR A 160 -3.23 8.59 -23.43
CA THR A 160 -3.79 9.75 -22.70
C THR A 160 -3.59 9.67 -21.19
N TYR A 161 -3.16 8.52 -20.67
CA TYR A 161 -2.82 8.35 -19.26
C TYR A 161 -1.84 7.19 -19.03
N SER A 162 -1.19 7.19 -17.87
CA SER A 162 -0.43 6.06 -17.35
C SER A 162 -0.61 5.96 -15.84
N ARG A 163 -0.51 4.74 -15.29
CA ARG A 163 -0.53 4.45 -13.85
C ARG A 163 0.46 3.33 -13.54
N ALA A 164 1.23 3.48 -12.48
CA ALA A 164 2.03 2.40 -11.93
C ALA A 164 1.24 1.76 -10.79
N HIS A 165 1.02 0.44 -10.89
CA HIS A 165 0.25 -0.33 -9.92
C HIS A 165 1.12 -1.19 -9.01
N ASP A 166 2.39 -1.36 -9.37
CA ASP A 166 3.33 -2.18 -8.62
C ASP A 166 4.76 -1.65 -8.82
N ILE A 167 5.65 -2.06 -7.92
CA ILE A 167 7.08 -1.75 -7.97
C ILE A 167 7.86 -2.95 -7.46
N ASN A 168 8.94 -3.30 -8.15
CA ASN A 168 9.83 -4.36 -7.71
C ASN A 168 10.95 -3.82 -6.79
N ASP A 169 11.69 -4.73 -6.18
CA ASP A 169 12.81 -4.44 -5.27
C ASP A 169 14.14 -4.17 -6.00
N SER A 170 14.12 -4.00 -7.33
CA SER A 170 15.35 -3.75 -8.07
C SER A 170 15.66 -2.26 -8.09
N ASP A 171 16.94 -1.91 -7.89
CA ASP A 171 17.43 -0.56 -8.16
C ASP A 171 17.24 -0.24 -9.66
N TRP A 172 16.71 0.94 -9.96
CA TRP A 172 16.35 1.40 -11.31
C TRP A 172 17.38 2.34 -11.92
#